data_AF-A0A7T1HLE6-F1
#
_entry.id   AF-A0A7T1HLE6-F1
#
_cell.length_a   1.000
_cell.length_b   1.000
_cell.length_c   1.000
_cell.angle_alpha   90.00
_cell.angle_beta   90.00
_cell.angle_gamma   90.00
#
_symmetry.space_group_name_H-M   'P 1'
#
loop_
_entity.id
_entity.type
_entity.pdbx_description
1 polymer ?
#
loop_
_entity_poly.entity_id
_entity_poly.type
_entity_poly.pdbx_seq_one_letter_code
_entity_poly.pdbx_strand_id
1 'polypeptide(L)'
;MLFINVTPEHNDGTTPHRLRVADVPVDGFWSISVYNAEGYFEANPHGGYSLNNLTPQPEPDAAVQIVFGASSSQPNWRHIAPGWNDTVRLYLPRAEVLEGLWRFPPATPVES
;
A
#
# COMPACT_ATOMS: atom_id res chain seq x y z
N MET A 1 3.20 16.55 6.04
CA MET A 1 2.89 15.11 5.92
C MET A 1 1.43 15.01 5.52
N LEU A 2 1.13 14.17 4.54
CA LEU A 2 -0.24 13.93 4.04
C LEU A 2 -0.64 12.47 4.30
N PHE A 3 -1.90 12.24 4.64
CA PHE A 3 -2.49 10.93 4.85
C PHE A 3 -3.58 10.68 3.81
N ILE A 4 -3.58 9.49 3.23
CA ILE A 4 -4.62 9.02 2.31
C ILE A 4 -5.13 7.71 2.90
N ASN A 5 -6.39 7.68 3.32
CA ASN A 5 -7.04 6.46 3.79
C ASN A 5 -7.82 5.87 2.63
N VAL A 6 -7.63 4.58 2.39
CA VAL A 6 -8.26 3.86 1.28
C VAL A 6 -8.99 2.66 1.85
N THR A 7 -10.25 2.49 1.43
CA THR A 7 -11.02 1.26 1.63
C THR A 7 -11.14 0.61 0.26
N PRO A 8 -10.37 -0.46 -0.01
CA PRO A 8 -10.40 -1.13 -1.30
C PRO A 8 -11.77 -1.74 -1.60
N GLU A 9 -12.12 -1.80 -2.88
CA GLU A 9 -13.22 -2.65 -3.33
C GLU A 9 -12.89 -4.12 -3.05
N HIS A 10 -13.89 -4.96 -2.76
CA HIS A 10 -13.69 -6.37 -2.41
C HIS A 10 -12.71 -6.59 -1.24
N ASN A 11 -12.80 -5.76 -0.19
CA ASN A 11 -11.97 -5.90 1.01
C ASN A 11 -12.41 -7.07 1.93
N ASP A 12 -12.88 -8.18 1.36
CA ASP A 12 -13.41 -9.34 2.07
C ASP A 12 -12.34 -10.17 2.82
N GLY A 13 -11.06 -9.83 2.67
CA GLY A 13 -9.92 -10.51 3.30
C GLY A 13 -9.45 -11.77 2.57
N THR A 14 -10.05 -12.07 1.42
CA THR A 14 -9.75 -13.28 0.63
C THR A 14 -9.42 -12.96 -0.83
N THR A 15 -10.04 -11.93 -1.40
CA THR A 15 -9.73 -11.40 -2.72
C THR A 15 -8.34 -10.76 -2.69
N PRO A 16 -7.37 -11.24 -3.50
CA PRO A 16 -6.07 -10.61 -3.58
C PRO A 16 -6.11 -9.27 -4.33
N HIS A 17 -5.24 -8.35 -3.94
CA HIS A 17 -5.07 -7.06 -4.62
C HIS A 17 -3.63 -6.81 -4.99
N ARG A 18 -3.43 -5.98 -6.01
CA ARG A 18 -2.13 -5.47 -6.42
C ARG A 18 -2.17 -3.95 -6.48
N LEU A 19 -1.06 -3.34 -6.09
CA LEU A 19 -0.82 -1.91 -6.27
C LEU A 19 0.56 -1.76 -6.87
N ARG A 20 0.66 -1.00 -7.97
CA ARG A 20 1.93 -0.60 -8.56
C ARG A 20 2.05 0.91 -8.46
N VAL A 21 3.15 1.40 -7.91
CA VAL A 21 3.39 2.84 -7.77
C VAL A 21 4.84 3.18 -8.12
N ALA A 22 5.02 4.24 -8.89
CA ALA A 22 6.32 4.79 -9.28
C ALA A 22 6.26 6.33 -9.20
N ASP A 23 7.42 6.98 -9.22
CA ASP A 23 7.55 8.45 -9.34
C ASP A 23 6.67 9.24 -8.34
N VAL A 24 6.59 8.76 -7.10
CA VAL A 24 5.80 9.43 -6.05
C VAL A 24 6.41 10.80 -5.76
N PRO A 25 5.67 11.92 -5.91
CA PRO A 25 6.23 13.27 -5.75
C PRO A 25 6.38 13.63 -4.26
N VAL A 26 7.39 13.04 -3.63
CA VAL A 26 7.80 13.30 -2.24
C VAL A 26 9.30 13.59 -2.19
N ASP A 27 9.70 14.55 -1.36
CA ASP A 27 11.12 14.82 -1.10
C ASP A 27 11.66 14.02 0.10
N GLY A 28 10.78 13.35 0.84
CA GLY A 28 11.11 12.40 1.88
C GLY A 28 10.93 10.97 1.40
N PHE A 29 9.87 10.33 1.90
CA PHE A 29 9.54 8.95 1.60
C PHE A 29 8.02 8.76 1.64
N TRP A 30 7.55 7.56 1.32
CA TRP A 30 6.16 7.17 1.53
C TRP A 30 6.08 5.82 2.23
N SER A 31 4.97 5.60 2.92
CA SER A 31 4.67 4.29 3.52
C SER A 31 3.20 3.93 3.35
N ILE A 32 2.92 2.63 3.37
CA ILE A 32 1.57 2.08 3.42
C ILE A 32 1.47 1.22 4.67
N SER A 33 0.40 1.36 5.43
CA SER A 33 0.08 0.51 6.58
C SER A 33 -1.31 -0.10 6.38
N VAL A 34 -1.44 -1.41 6.62
CA VAL A 34 -2.68 -2.18 6.44
C VAL A 34 -3.32 -2.44 7.80
N TYR A 35 -4.62 -2.20 7.89
CA TYR A 35 -5.42 -2.34 9.11
C TYR A 35 -6.60 -3.28 8.87
N ASN A 36 -7.08 -3.92 9.93
CA ASN A 36 -8.35 -4.64 9.93
C ASN A 36 -9.55 -3.68 9.97
N ALA A 37 -10.76 -4.23 9.97
CA ALA A 37 -12.01 -3.47 10.02
C ALA A 37 -12.15 -2.54 11.24
N GLU A 38 -11.43 -2.84 12.33
CA GLU A 38 -11.42 -2.05 13.57
C GLU A 38 -10.36 -0.95 13.57
N GLY A 39 -9.53 -0.87 12.52
CA GLY A 39 -8.45 0.11 12.41
C GLY A 39 -7.16 -0.29 13.14
N TYR A 40 -6.99 -1.57 13.47
CA TYR A 40 -5.80 -2.11 14.13
C TYR A 40 -4.95 -2.98 13.21
N PHE A 41 -3.67 -3.15 13.56
CA PHE A 41 -2.84 -4.17 12.93
C PHE A 41 -3.30 -5.55 13.38
N GLU A 42 -3.74 -6.37 12.42
CA GLU A 42 -4.13 -7.75 12.69
C GLU A 42 -2.90 -8.65 12.77
N ALA A 43 -2.64 -9.18 13.97
CA ALA A 43 -1.52 -10.08 14.23
C ALA A 43 -1.47 -11.23 13.21
N ASN A 44 -0.33 -11.39 12.55
CA ASN A 44 -0.07 -12.49 11.63
C ASN A 44 1.35 -13.05 11.81
N PRO A 45 1.59 -14.33 11.44
CA PRO A 45 2.90 -14.97 11.62
C PRO A 45 4.07 -14.28 10.89
N HIS A 46 3.79 -13.40 9.94
CA HIS A 46 4.81 -12.73 9.12
C HIS A 46 5.22 -11.35 9.67
N GLY A 47 4.48 -10.79 10.65
CA GLY A 47 4.80 -9.52 11.29
C GLY A 47 4.84 -8.30 10.36
N GLY A 48 4.32 -8.41 9.14
CA GLY A 48 4.41 -7.40 8.09
C GLY A 48 3.15 -6.57 7.93
N TYR A 49 3.04 -5.46 8.67
CA TYR A 49 1.86 -4.58 8.65
C TYR A 49 2.03 -3.33 7.78
N SER A 50 3.28 -2.92 7.53
CA SER A 50 3.59 -1.69 6.80
C SER A 50 4.74 -1.86 5.83
N LEU A 51 4.73 -1.16 4.70
CA LEU A 51 5.86 -1.04 3.78
C LEU A 51 6.26 0.42 3.57
N ASN A 52 7.46 0.64 3.08
CA ASN A 52 7.96 1.95 2.64
C ASN A 52 8.86 1.79 1.40
N ASN A 53 9.19 2.90 0.75
CA ASN A 53 10.12 2.93 -0.39
C ASN A 53 11.60 3.08 -0.01
N LEU A 54 11.94 3.16 1.28
CA LEU A 54 13.34 3.28 1.73
C LEU A 54 14.05 1.93 1.82
N THR A 55 13.30 0.84 1.87
CA THR A 55 13.85 -0.52 1.84
C THR A 55 14.22 -0.86 0.38
N PRO A 56 15.33 -1.58 0.09
CA PRO A 56 15.74 -1.81 -1.30
C PRO A 56 14.65 -2.52 -2.12
N GLN A 57 14.17 -1.87 -3.18
CA GLN A 57 13.16 -2.37 -4.12
C GLN A 57 13.83 -2.49 -5.50
N PRO A 58 14.33 -3.66 -5.90
CA PRO A 58 15.02 -3.83 -7.18
C PRO A 58 13.98 -3.92 -8.33
N GLU A 59 13.65 -2.78 -8.95
CA GLU A 59 12.96 -2.74 -10.23
C GLU A 59 13.60 -1.69 -11.16
N PRO A 60 13.66 -1.91 -12.49
CA PRO A 60 14.36 -1.02 -13.43
C PRO A 60 13.82 0.40 -13.49
N ASP A 61 12.56 0.62 -13.09
CA ASP A 61 11.84 1.89 -13.14
C ASP A 61 11.55 2.49 -11.76
N ALA A 62 12.21 1.99 -10.71
CA ALA A 62 11.98 2.38 -9.31
C ALA A 62 10.52 2.20 -8.83
N ALA A 63 9.71 1.47 -9.59
CA ALA A 63 8.35 1.17 -9.20
C ALA A 63 8.33 0.12 -8.10
N VAL A 64 7.36 0.25 -7.20
CA VAL A 64 7.09 -0.74 -6.16
C VAL A 64 5.79 -1.45 -6.50
N GLN A 65 5.90 -2.76 -6.74
CA GLN A 65 4.75 -3.65 -6.79
C GLN A 65 4.46 -4.17 -5.38
N ILE A 66 3.24 -3.96 -4.92
CA ILE A 66 2.73 -4.40 -3.63
C ILE A 66 1.65 -5.43 -3.90
N VAL A 67 1.66 -6.51 -3.12
CA VAL A 67 0.64 -7.56 -3.17
C VAL A 67 -0.05 -7.60 -1.83
N PHE A 68 -1.37 -7.55 -1.83
CA PHE A 68 -2.20 -7.67 -0.65
C PHE A 68 -2.95 -9.01 -0.74
N GLY A 69 -2.89 -9.83 0.31
CA GLY A 69 -3.38 -11.20 0.21
C GLY A 69 -2.58 -12.03 -0.82
N ALA A 70 -3.16 -13.13 -1.32
CA ALA A 70 -2.43 -14.16 -2.08
C ALA A 70 -1.25 -14.78 -1.29
N SER A 71 -0.30 -15.42 -1.99
CA SER A 71 0.83 -16.12 -1.38
C SER A 71 1.79 -15.16 -0.67
N SER A 72 2.08 -15.47 0.59
CA SER A 72 3.04 -14.75 1.44
C SER A 72 4.49 -14.87 0.99
N SER A 73 4.78 -15.70 -0.02
CA SER A 73 6.12 -15.81 -0.63
C SER A 73 6.45 -14.69 -1.62
N GLN A 74 5.47 -13.87 -2.01
CA GLN A 74 5.69 -12.78 -2.95
C GLN A 74 6.44 -11.61 -2.28
N PRO A 75 7.35 -10.92 -3.01
CA PRO A 75 7.94 -9.67 -2.53
C PRO A 75 6.85 -8.64 -2.17
N ASN A 76 7.11 -7.83 -1.15
CA ASN A 76 6.20 -6.76 -0.69
C ASN A 76 4.78 -7.22 -0.33
N TRP A 77 4.61 -8.51 -0.02
CA TRP A 77 3.33 -9.05 0.39
C TRP A 77 2.84 -8.44 1.70
N ARG A 78 1.55 -8.13 1.79
CA ARG A 78 0.87 -7.68 3.01
C ARG A 78 -0.33 -8.56 3.30
N HIS A 79 -0.44 -8.96 4.57
CA HIS A 79 -1.61 -9.68 5.08
C HIS A 79 -2.84 -8.79 4.98
N ILE A 80 -3.99 -9.39 4.66
CA ILE A 80 -5.29 -8.74 4.64
C ILE A 80 -6.29 -9.52 5.49
N ALA A 81 -7.24 -8.79 6.06
CA ALA A 81 -8.30 -9.31 6.91
C ALA A 81 -9.66 -8.92 6.34
N PRO A 82 -10.76 -9.58 6.73
CA PRO A 82 -12.09 -9.11 6.39
C PRO A 82 -12.30 -7.65 6.81
N GLY A 83 -12.77 -6.82 5.88
CA GLY A 83 -13.00 -5.39 6.08
C GLY A 83 -11.71 -4.56 6.14
N TRP A 84 -10.60 -5.06 5.60
CA TRP A 84 -9.33 -4.33 5.64
C TRP A 84 -9.38 -2.96 4.96
N ASN A 85 -8.45 -2.11 5.38
CA ASN A 85 -8.19 -0.79 4.80
C ASN A 85 -6.69 -0.49 4.87
N ASP A 86 -6.24 0.51 4.14
CA ASP A 86 -4.87 0.97 4.20
C ASP A 86 -4.74 2.49 4.33
N THR A 87 -3.66 2.92 4.98
CA THR A 87 -3.27 4.32 5.07
C THR A 87 -1.95 4.51 4.36
N VAL A 88 -1.95 5.33 3.31
CA VAL A 88 -0.75 5.85 2.68
C VAL A 88 -0.32 7.13 3.40
N ARG A 89 0.97 7.22 3.72
CA ARG A 89 1.58 8.39 4.33
C ARG A 89 2.64 8.95 3.40
N LEU A 90 2.50 10.23 3.03
CA LEU A 90 3.45 10.94 2.20
C LEU A 90 4.23 11.94 3.05
N TYR A 91 5.55 11.74 3.12
CA TYR A 91 6.47 12.56 3.88
C TYR A 91 7.12 13.58 2.95
N LEU A 92 6.88 14.87 3.22
CA LEU A 92 7.26 15.98 2.34
C LEU A 92 6.69 15.86 0.91
N PRO A 93 5.35 15.79 0.73
CA PRO A 93 4.74 15.77 -0.59
C PRO A 93 4.96 17.11 -1.32
N ARG A 94 5.22 17.03 -2.63
CA ARG A 94 5.36 18.21 -3.50
C ARG A 94 4.00 18.79 -3.90
N ALA A 95 4.04 19.95 -4.56
CA ALA A 95 2.86 20.70 -4.96
C ALA A 95 1.89 19.87 -5.82
N GLU A 96 2.39 19.00 -6.69
CA GLU A 96 1.54 18.17 -7.57
C GLU A 96 0.61 17.26 -6.77
N VAL A 97 1.05 16.75 -5.62
CA VAL A 97 0.21 15.97 -4.71
C VAL A 97 -0.78 16.88 -3.98
N LEU A 98 -0.31 18.02 -3.48
CA LEU A 98 -1.11 18.95 -2.65
C LEU A 98 -2.21 19.64 -3.45
N GLU A 99 -1.96 19.91 -4.73
CA GLU A 99 -2.90 20.51 -5.68
C GLU A 99 -3.76 19.46 -6.39
N GLY A 100 -3.52 18.16 -6.12
CA GLY A 100 -4.29 17.05 -6.67
C GLY A 100 -4.03 16.74 -8.15
N LEU A 101 -2.95 17.29 -8.71
CA LEU A 101 -2.45 17.00 -10.07
C LEU A 101 -1.87 15.58 -10.17
N TRP A 102 -1.39 15.05 -9.04
CA TRP A 102 -0.98 13.66 -8.89
C TRP A 102 -1.77 12.99 -7.77
N ARG A 103 -2.15 11.72 -7.97
CA ARG A 103 -2.87 10.92 -6.97
C ARG A 103 -2.18 9.59 -6.77
N PHE A 104 -2.14 9.15 -5.52
CA PHE A 104 -1.62 7.83 -5.20
C PHE A 104 -2.56 6.75 -5.80
N PRO A 105 -2.04 5.76 -6.53
CA PRO A 105 -2.88 4.74 -7.15
C PRO A 105 -3.51 3.84 -6.08
N PRO A 106 -4.79 3.46 -6.21
CA PRO A 106 -5.42 2.52 -5.30
C PRO A 106 -4.92 1.10 -5.54
N ALA A 107 -5.10 0.23 -4.55
CA ALA A 107 -5.00 -1.22 -4.74
C ALA A 107 -6.18 -1.72 -5.59
N THR A 108 -5.92 -2.58 -6.57
CA THR A 108 -6.96 -3.16 -7.44
C THR A 108 -7.06 -4.67 -7.25
N PRO A 109 -8.26 -5.26 -7.26
CA PRO A 109 -8.42 -6.71 -7.24
C PRO A 109 -7.63 -7.38 -8.36
N VAL A 110 -7.05 -8.55 -8.08
CA VAL A 110 -6.44 -9.41 -9.10
C VAL A 110 -7.53 -10.35 -9.60
N GLU A 111 -7.97 -10.16 -10.84
CA GLU A 111 -8.88 -11.11 -11.49
C GLU A 111 -8.13 -12.42 -11.77
N SER A 112 -8.81 -13.54 -11.50
CA SER A 112 -8.35 -14.91 -11.70
C SER A 112 -8.25 -15.29 -13.18
#